data_AF-E1REJ5-F1
#
_entry.id   AF-E1REJ5-F1
#
_cell.length_a   1.000
_cell.length_b   1.000
_cell.length_c   1.000
_cell.angle_alpha   90.00
_cell.angle_beta   90.00
_cell.angle_gamma   90.00
#
_symmetry.space_group_name_H-M   'P 1'
#
loop_
_entity.id
_entity.type
_entity.pdbx_description
1 polymer ?
#
loop_
_entity_poly.entity_id
_entity_poly.type
_entity_poly.pdbx_seq_one_letter_code
_entity_poly.pdbx_strand_id
1 'polypeptide(L)'
;MTDLERERVLNSVSQAVSFKPAYMTNDKLEAAVKGHGSLVISAYAISNSIAEDIFCPYGAPDMELLNRMTLVDASVATLPLDMVMEKAINSAKLAGATPENAALLAAAFAYFTGSCARSGVPLGNRKLGAIARIHAGVPRTSAISLITGKFTHKIPAFPAYMAIYEELVDKKLTRVDGSVLPPFVSGGAMYGHSALGEDYNFPELAYNAAKVGTEAMIKSMHGAGIYAYPLWPAFIGSAITLEMIHSDAALGEEYGTFTGTDSAYMAGKGAMDAAGIPAKIHVRGTNEEYDTARVIGDFGLILKDIGGPSVVGSMALDEVFAGFQEAATMGAGFSGGPVNAPLGHVLGDCMPAIRMLIKYNGDVYRTADDIRDYKMNSFIDPEYALCSLNTIARKAEDVTRGSVSTACLLASEDVKQRAVYRRAVKSYEMLKAGKTVEEVARQLDDERKAYVEERGSQVLSGFTGKDIKVRFTSITPQGRRTDNFTKKFWAFDANICFEATVNGKDYKIDNFAAKVIPEYVVDGKGRDDPDMGTVIFAGSVLSQELQYVGHTILNITIPAATGALLGGDPKTVAKDSQKGAYLTSAIPGGKEKAMEVVAVAKQIYDRINEPFP
;
A
#
# COMPACT_ATOMS: atom_id res chain seq x y z
N MET A 1 20.61 15.38 42.31
CA MET A 1 19.33 16.07 42.04
C MET A 1 19.12 16.34 40.55
N THR A 2 20.16 16.68 39.78
CA THR A 2 20.10 16.91 38.32
C THR A 2 19.66 15.69 37.50
N ASP A 3 20.05 14.47 37.90
CA ASP A 3 19.70 13.26 37.14
C ASP A 3 18.22 12.88 37.29
N LEU A 4 17.64 13.13 38.47
CA LEU A 4 16.23 12.84 38.75
C LEU A 4 15.28 13.78 37.98
N GLU A 5 15.65 15.06 37.85
CA GLU A 5 14.89 16.03 37.03
C GLU A 5 14.91 15.61 35.55
N ARG A 6 16.09 15.23 35.03
CA ARG A 6 16.24 14.71 33.67
C ARG A 6 15.33 13.50 33.44
N GLU A 7 15.40 12.50 34.31
CA GLU A 7 14.57 11.29 34.19
C GLU A 7 13.07 11.58 34.19
N ARG A 8 12.61 12.50 35.05
CA ARG A 8 11.20 12.92 35.11
C ARG A 8 10.76 13.57 33.80
N VAL A 9 11.55 14.48 33.25
CA VAL A 9 11.25 15.11 31.95
C VAL A 9 11.18 14.06 30.85
N LEU A 10 12.17 13.18 30.76
CA LEU A 10 12.23 12.15 29.72
C LEU A 10 11.05 11.18 29.80
N ASN A 11 10.67 10.75 31.01
CA ASN A 11 9.53 9.87 31.22
C ASN A 11 8.21 10.56 30.83
N SER A 12 7.96 11.77 31.34
CA SER A 12 6.74 12.53 31.04
C SER A 12 6.58 12.80 29.55
N VAL A 13 7.65 13.16 28.84
CA VAL A 13 7.62 13.37 27.38
C VAL A 13 7.33 12.06 26.65
N SER A 14 8.01 10.97 27.02
CA SER A 14 7.86 9.68 26.35
C SER A 14 6.45 9.12 26.48
N GLN A 15 5.87 9.22 27.67
CA GLN A 15 4.49 8.82 27.96
C GLN A 15 3.47 9.71 27.24
N ALA A 16 3.66 11.03 27.26
CA ALA A 16 2.72 11.96 26.64
C ALA A 16 2.63 11.79 25.13
N VAL A 17 3.77 11.62 24.45
CA VAL A 17 3.81 11.43 22.99
C VAL A 17 3.19 10.09 22.60
N SER A 18 3.39 9.05 23.41
CA SER A 18 2.90 7.69 23.13
C SER A 18 1.46 7.45 23.63
N PHE A 19 0.85 8.41 24.32
CA PHE A 19 -0.47 8.26 24.96
C PHE A 19 -1.58 7.92 23.95
N LYS A 20 -1.54 8.52 22.76
CA LYS A 20 -2.49 8.28 21.67
C LYS A 20 -1.77 8.25 20.32
N PRO A 21 -2.11 7.33 19.40
CA PRO A 21 -1.49 7.29 18.07
C PRO A 21 -1.56 8.64 17.32
N ALA A 22 -2.69 9.36 17.46
CA ALA A 22 -2.91 10.65 16.83
C ALA A 22 -1.97 11.78 17.32
N TYR A 23 -1.17 11.56 18.37
CA TYR A 23 -0.17 12.52 18.86
C TYR A 23 1.18 12.39 18.16
N MET A 24 1.35 11.33 17.37
CA MET A 24 2.56 11.09 16.59
C MET A 24 2.40 11.45 15.11
N THR A 25 1.24 11.92 14.66
CA THR A 25 0.94 12.18 13.24
C THR A 25 0.06 13.42 13.02
N ASN A 26 0.15 14.02 11.84
CA ASN A 26 -0.78 15.03 11.34
C ASN A 26 -1.98 14.42 10.60
N ASP A 27 -1.87 13.15 10.20
CA ASP A 27 -2.93 12.44 9.50
C ASP A 27 -4.16 12.27 10.40
N LYS A 28 -5.35 12.39 9.81
CA LYS A 28 -6.63 12.38 10.53
C LYS A 28 -7.08 10.95 10.80
N LEU A 29 -6.37 10.25 11.68
CA LEU A 29 -6.60 8.84 11.98
C LEU A 29 -8.04 8.49 12.40
N GLU A 30 -8.73 9.38 13.12
CA GLU A 30 -10.14 9.13 13.49
C GLU A 30 -11.06 9.03 12.26
N ALA A 31 -10.76 9.75 11.17
CA ALA A 31 -11.53 9.64 9.93
C ALA A 31 -11.34 8.27 9.26
N ALA A 32 -10.14 7.67 9.40
CA ALA A 32 -9.83 6.35 8.85
C ALA A 32 -10.61 5.21 9.54
N VAL A 33 -11.00 5.37 10.81
CA VAL A 33 -11.84 4.39 11.54
C VAL A 33 -13.26 4.28 10.98
N LYS A 34 -13.69 5.28 10.20
CA LYS A 34 -15.00 5.31 9.54
C LYS A 34 -14.88 5.21 8.02
N GLY A 35 -13.73 4.75 7.51
CA GLY A 35 -13.50 4.54 6.08
C GLY A 35 -13.46 5.82 5.24
N HIS A 36 -13.46 7.01 5.86
CA HIS A 36 -13.46 8.28 5.13
C HIS A 36 -12.11 8.52 4.46
N GLY A 37 -11.99 8.10 3.19
CA GLY A 37 -10.82 8.37 2.35
C GLY A 37 -9.66 7.39 2.49
N SER A 38 -9.79 6.34 3.30
CA SER A 38 -8.80 5.26 3.43
C SER A 38 -9.48 3.98 3.95
N LEU A 39 -8.92 2.82 3.60
CA LEU A 39 -9.36 1.50 4.05
C LEU A 39 -8.28 0.77 4.85
N VAL A 40 -7.27 1.50 5.34
CA VAL A 40 -6.13 0.93 6.08
C VAL A 40 -6.58 0.16 7.32
N ILE A 41 -7.51 0.73 8.10
CA ILE A 41 -8.05 0.08 9.31
C ILE A 41 -8.91 -1.13 8.93
N SER A 42 -9.65 -1.05 7.81
CA SER A 42 -10.44 -2.17 7.31
C SER A 42 -9.58 -3.36 6.88
N ALA A 43 -8.43 -3.12 6.27
CA ALA A 43 -7.48 -4.17 5.91
C ALA A 43 -6.92 -4.89 7.15
N TYR A 44 -6.54 -4.15 8.20
CA TYR A 44 -6.16 -4.74 9.48
C TYR A 44 -7.30 -5.54 10.11
N ALA A 45 -8.53 -5.01 10.10
CA ALA A 45 -9.69 -5.69 10.67
C ALA A 45 -10.00 -7.02 9.95
N ILE A 46 -9.93 -7.04 8.61
CA ILE A 46 -10.07 -8.26 7.80
C ILE A 46 -8.96 -9.25 8.14
N SER A 47 -7.71 -8.78 8.13
CA SER A 47 -6.54 -9.64 8.34
C SER A 47 -6.55 -10.27 9.73
N ASN A 48 -6.88 -9.47 10.76
CA ASN A 48 -7.11 -9.98 12.11
C ASN A 48 -8.25 -11.00 12.13
N SER A 49 -9.42 -10.69 11.56
CA SER A 49 -10.56 -11.62 11.53
C SER A 49 -10.19 -12.97 10.90
N ILE A 50 -9.51 -12.96 9.75
CA ILE A 50 -9.11 -14.19 9.06
C ILE A 50 -8.03 -14.95 9.85
N ALA A 51 -7.05 -14.24 10.41
CA ALA A 51 -6.00 -14.88 11.23
C ALA A 51 -6.60 -15.60 12.45
N GLU A 52 -7.56 -14.97 13.14
CA GLU A 52 -8.21 -15.59 14.31
C GLU A 52 -9.09 -16.79 13.94
N ASP A 53 -9.63 -16.83 12.72
CA ASP A 53 -10.34 -18.01 12.20
C ASP A 53 -9.36 -19.13 11.80
N ILE A 54 -8.14 -18.80 11.34
CA ILE A 54 -7.10 -19.79 11.03
C ILE A 54 -6.51 -20.42 12.30
N PHE A 55 -6.05 -19.60 13.25
CA PHE A 55 -5.23 -20.04 14.39
C PHE A 55 -6.00 -20.22 15.71
N CYS A 56 -7.34 -20.10 15.67
CA CYS A 56 -8.30 -20.20 16.79
C CYS A 56 -7.63 -20.25 18.20
N PRO A 57 -7.44 -19.12 18.89
CA PRO A 57 -6.62 -19.06 20.11
C PRO A 57 -7.14 -19.87 21.31
N TYR A 58 -8.34 -20.45 21.21
CA TYR A 58 -8.99 -21.26 22.25
C TYR A 58 -9.35 -22.69 21.78
N GLY A 59 -8.96 -23.08 20.56
CA GLY A 59 -9.29 -24.38 19.97
C GLY A 59 -8.19 -25.44 20.15
N ALA A 60 -8.57 -26.71 20.11
CA ALA A 60 -7.61 -27.80 19.87
C ALA A 60 -7.01 -27.66 18.45
N PRO A 61 -5.80 -28.17 18.16
CA PRO A 61 -5.17 -28.09 16.83
C PRO A 61 -6.09 -28.53 15.66
N ASP A 62 -7.02 -29.44 15.94
CA ASP A 62 -8.02 -29.97 15.00
C ASP A 62 -9.08 -28.94 14.55
N MET A 63 -9.12 -27.77 15.20
CA MET A 63 -10.05 -26.66 14.96
C MET A 63 -9.45 -25.57 14.05
N GLU A 64 -8.17 -25.68 13.67
CA GLU A 64 -7.56 -24.77 12.68
C GLU A 64 -8.19 -24.94 11.29
N LEU A 65 -8.53 -23.83 10.63
CA LEU A 65 -9.28 -23.83 9.38
C LEU A 65 -8.42 -23.84 8.11
N LEU A 66 -7.08 -23.81 8.21
CA LEU A 66 -6.20 -23.65 7.04
C LEU A 66 -6.46 -24.74 5.98
N ASN A 67 -6.60 -26.00 6.41
CA ASN A 67 -6.90 -27.13 5.52
C ASN A 67 -8.35 -27.13 4.99
N ARG A 68 -9.24 -26.28 5.52
CA ARG A 68 -10.67 -26.18 5.17
C ARG A 68 -11.02 -24.93 4.36
N MET A 69 -10.14 -23.93 4.32
CA MET A 69 -10.27 -22.79 3.39
C MET A 69 -10.08 -23.21 1.93
N THR A 70 -9.33 -24.29 1.71
CA THR A 70 -9.11 -24.91 0.40
C THR A 70 -10.16 -26.01 0.18
N LEU A 71 -11.40 -25.65 -0.17
CA LEU A 71 -12.42 -26.65 -0.51
C LEU A 71 -12.63 -26.76 -2.02
N VAL A 72 -12.19 -27.92 -2.52
CA VAL A 72 -12.39 -28.46 -3.86
C VAL A 72 -13.68 -29.30 -3.84
N ASP A 73 -14.56 -29.07 -4.82
CA ASP A 73 -15.81 -29.80 -5.11
C ASP A 73 -16.63 -30.32 -3.89
N ALA A 74 -17.65 -29.55 -3.48
CA ALA A 74 -18.56 -29.94 -2.42
C ALA A 74 -20.02 -29.65 -2.78
N SER A 75 -20.88 -30.66 -2.70
CA SER A 75 -22.34 -30.55 -2.88
C SER A 75 -23.01 -30.05 -1.60
N VAL A 76 -22.70 -28.81 -1.20
CA VAL A 76 -23.22 -28.17 0.01
C VAL A 76 -23.66 -26.74 -0.26
N ALA A 77 -24.73 -26.30 0.42
CA ALA A 77 -25.23 -24.93 0.30
C ALA A 77 -24.24 -23.90 0.89
N THR A 78 -23.56 -24.27 1.97
CA THR A 78 -22.64 -23.40 2.72
C THR A 78 -21.30 -24.10 2.90
N LEU A 79 -20.21 -23.37 2.62
CA LEU A 79 -18.82 -23.75 2.85
C LEU A 79 -18.32 -23.07 4.14
N PRO A 80 -17.34 -23.64 4.85
CA PRO A 80 -16.63 -22.96 5.93
C PRO A 80 -16.12 -21.56 5.52
N LEU A 81 -15.69 -21.42 4.26
CA LEU A 81 -15.28 -20.14 3.69
C LEU A 81 -16.37 -19.06 3.75
N ASP A 82 -17.66 -19.40 3.66
CA ASP A 82 -18.74 -18.42 3.80
C ASP A 82 -18.73 -17.74 5.16
N MET A 83 -18.52 -18.51 6.23
CA MET A 83 -18.46 -17.98 7.59
C MET A 83 -17.25 -17.06 7.77
N VAL A 84 -16.08 -17.48 7.29
CA VAL A 84 -14.85 -16.67 7.33
C VAL A 84 -15.07 -15.37 6.55
N MET A 85 -15.66 -15.46 5.36
CA MET A 85 -15.94 -14.31 4.50
C MET A 85 -16.93 -13.34 5.14
N GLU A 86 -18.05 -13.82 5.68
CA GLU A 86 -19.05 -13.00 6.36
C GLU A 86 -18.43 -12.25 7.55
N LYS A 87 -17.64 -12.94 8.38
CA LYS A 87 -17.00 -12.37 9.56
C LYS A 87 -15.95 -11.31 9.18
N ALA A 88 -15.14 -11.58 8.16
CA ALA A 88 -14.16 -10.63 7.62
C ALA A 88 -14.84 -9.38 7.03
N ILE A 89 -15.89 -9.56 6.24
CA ILE A 89 -16.67 -8.45 5.65
C ILE A 89 -17.31 -7.58 6.75
N ASN A 90 -17.89 -8.20 7.78
CA ASN A 90 -18.50 -7.47 8.89
C ASN A 90 -17.45 -6.68 9.68
N SER A 91 -16.25 -7.23 9.88
CA SER A 91 -15.12 -6.53 10.51
C SER A 91 -14.67 -5.32 9.68
N ALA A 92 -14.60 -5.46 8.36
CA ALA A 92 -14.28 -4.35 7.46
C ALA A 92 -15.32 -3.22 7.51
N LYS A 93 -16.61 -3.59 7.52
CA LYS A 93 -17.73 -2.64 7.61
C LYS A 93 -17.76 -1.94 8.96
N LEU A 94 -17.39 -2.62 10.05
CA LEU A 94 -17.22 -2.01 11.37
C LEU A 94 -16.14 -0.92 11.35
N ALA A 95 -15.06 -1.13 10.59
CA ALA A 95 -14.01 -0.15 10.30
C ALA A 95 -14.40 0.88 9.22
N GLY A 96 -15.66 0.90 8.78
CA GLY A 96 -16.23 1.91 7.87
C GLY A 96 -16.04 1.63 6.37
N ALA A 97 -15.62 0.43 5.96
CA ALA A 97 -15.62 0.06 4.56
C ALA A 97 -17.06 0.01 4.01
N THR A 98 -17.28 0.53 2.80
CA THR A 98 -18.52 0.25 2.07
C THR A 98 -18.58 -1.23 1.68
N PRO A 99 -19.77 -1.81 1.49
CA PRO A 99 -19.92 -3.23 1.17
C PRO A 99 -19.05 -3.73 0.02
N GLU A 100 -18.91 -2.96 -1.07
CA GLU A 100 -18.14 -3.33 -2.27
C GLU A 100 -16.64 -3.40 -1.97
N ASN A 101 -16.13 -2.43 -1.20
CA ASN A 101 -14.73 -2.40 -0.78
C ASN A 101 -14.43 -3.49 0.25
N ALA A 102 -15.37 -3.76 1.16
CA ALA A 102 -15.27 -4.84 2.13
C ALA A 102 -15.19 -6.21 1.43
N ALA A 103 -16.06 -6.44 0.44
CA ALA A 103 -16.03 -7.65 -0.38
C ALA A 103 -14.67 -7.80 -1.07
N LEU A 104 -14.18 -6.75 -1.75
CA LEU A 104 -12.91 -6.78 -2.47
C LEU A 104 -11.73 -7.16 -1.58
N LEU A 105 -11.57 -6.46 -0.46
CA LEU A 105 -10.45 -6.72 0.43
C LEU A 105 -10.57 -8.08 1.11
N ALA A 106 -11.77 -8.49 1.55
CA ALA A 106 -11.98 -9.80 2.14
C ALA A 106 -11.67 -10.95 1.16
N ALA A 107 -12.09 -10.82 -0.11
CA ALA A 107 -11.72 -11.75 -1.17
C ALA A 107 -10.19 -11.79 -1.40
N ALA A 108 -9.54 -10.64 -1.46
CA ALA A 108 -8.09 -10.56 -1.65
C ALA A 108 -7.31 -11.24 -0.52
N PHE A 109 -7.64 -10.94 0.74
CA PHE A 109 -6.99 -11.58 1.89
C PHE A 109 -7.33 -13.06 2.01
N ALA A 110 -8.57 -13.47 1.71
CA ALA A 110 -8.93 -14.90 1.66
C ALA A 110 -8.11 -15.65 0.60
N TYR A 111 -7.93 -15.06 -0.58
CA TYR A 111 -7.09 -15.63 -1.64
C TYR A 111 -5.65 -15.84 -1.16
N PHE A 112 -5.02 -14.78 -0.63
CA PHE A 112 -3.65 -14.89 -0.14
C PHE A 112 -3.50 -15.75 1.12
N THR A 113 -4.58 -16.09 1.81
CA THR A 113 -4.53 -17.02 2.96
C THR A 113 -4.82 -18.48 2.59
N GLY A 114 -4.96 -18.77 1.29
CA GLY A 114 -5.06 -20.14 0.76
C GLY A 114 -6.41 -20.50 0.13
N SER A 115 -7.35 -19.56 0.05
CA SER A 115 -8.60 -19.79 -0.69
C SER A 115 -8.36 -19.79 -2.20
N CYS A 116 -9.02 -20.69 -2.93
CA CYS A 116 -9.00 -20.69 -4.39
C CYS A 116 -9.95 -19.60 -4.93
N ALA A 117 -9.54 -18.88 -5.98
CA ALA A 117 -10.46 -17.97 -6.68
C ALA A 117 -11.71 -18.70 -7.20
N ARG A 118 -11.57 -20.00 -7.50
CA ARG A 118 -12.65 -20.97 -7.74
C ARG A 118 -12.96 -21.72 -6.44
N SER A 119 -13.84 -21.15 -5.61
CA SER A 119 -14.20 -21.70 -4.31
C SER A 119 -15.52 -22.45 -4.37
N GLY A 120 -15.47 -23.78 -4.48
CA GLY A 120 -16.61 -24.70 -4.49
C GLY A 120 -17.16 -25.02 -5.89
N VAL A 121 -17.27 -26.32 -6.22
CA VAL A 121 -17.78 -26.80 -7.52
C VAL A 121 -19.18 -27.47 -7.45
N PRO A 122 -20.20 -26.98 -6.72
CA PRO A 122 -21.56 -27.31 -7.11
C PRO A 122 -21.95 -26.44 -8.33
N LEU A 123 -22.11 -27.07 -9.50
CA LEU A 123 -22.60 -26.45 -10.76
C LEU A 123 -21.68 -25.40 -11.42
N GLY A 124 -20.37 -25.42 -11.13
CA GLY A 124 -19.33 -24.76 -11.95
C GLY A 124 -19.32 -23.22 -11.95
N ASN A 125 -20.00 -22.54 -11.01
CA ASN A 125 -20.13 -21.08 -11.07
C ASN A 125 -19.90 -20.31 -9.76
N ARG A 126 -19.38 -20.97 -8.71
CA ARG A 126 -19.10 -20.32 -7.43
C ARG A 126 -17.65 -19.80 -7.40
N LYS A 127 -17.49 -18.49 -7.53
CA LYS A 127 -16.19 -17.79 -7.48
C LYS A 127 -16.04 -16.99 -6.19
N LEU A 128 -14.81 -16.84 -5.71
CA LEU A 128 -14.50 -16.12 -4.46
C LEU A 128 -15.06 -14.69 -4.47
N GLY A 129 -14.96 -14.00 -5.60
CA GLY A 129 -15.57 -12.67 -5.77
C GLY A 129 -17.09 -12.67 -5.59
N ALA A 130 -17.79 -13.67 -6.17
CA ALA A 130 -19.23 -13.81 -6.02
C ALA A 130 -19.64 -14.15 -4.57
N ILE A 131 -18.88 -15.02 -3.88
CA ILE A 131 -19.10 -15.34 -2.46
C ILE A 131 -19.00 -14.05 -1.63
N ALA A 132 -17.91 -13.31 -1.76
CA ALA A 132 -17.69 -12.07 -1.02
C ALA A 132 -18.77 -11.03 -1.32
N ARG A 133 -19.14 -10.86 -2.59
CA ARG A 133 -20.20 -9.94 -3.02
C ARG A 133 -21.56 -10.28 -2.39
N ILE A 134 -21.96 -11.56 -2.41
CA ILE A 134 -23.25 -12.01 -1.87
C ILE A 134 -23.31 -11.76 -0.36
N HIS A 135 -22.26 -12.13 0.39
CA HIS A 135 -22.20 -11.90 1.84
C HIS A 135 -22.12 -10.41 2.21
N ALA A 136 -21.51 -9.58 1.36
CA ALA A 136 -21.52 -8.14 1.55
C ALA A 136 -22.89 -7.49 1.26
N GLY A 137 -23.78 -8.18 0.55
CA GLY A 137 -25.06 -7.63 0.09
C GLY A 137 -24.90 -6.69 -1.11
N VAL A 138 -23.90 -6.93 -1.95
CA VAL A 138 -23.54 -6.06 -3.08
C VAL A 138 -24.22 -6.53 -4.38
N PRO A 139 -24.83 -5.64 -5.17
CA PRO A 139 -25.39 -6.01 -6.46
C PRO A 139 -24.29 -6.43 -7.43
N ARG A 140 -24.60 -7.37 -8.34
CA ARG A 140 -23.67 -7.70 -9.41
C ARG A 140 -23.53 -6.49 -10.33
N THR A 141 -22.30 -6.07 -10.59
CA THR A 141 -21.98 -5.18 -11.69
C THR A 141 -21.07 -5.91 -12.67
N SER A 142 -20.95 -5.41 -13.89
CA SER A 142 -19.95 -5.90 -14.85
C SER A 142 -18.59 -5.26 -14.54
N ALA A 143 -17.51 -5.89 -15.04
CA ALA A 143 -16.14 -5.38 -14.98
C ALA A 143 -15.98 -3.97 -15.57
N ILE A 144 -16.98 -3.46 -16.33
CA ILE A 144 -17.04 -2.06 -16.79
C ILE A 144 -17.07 -1.04 -15.64
N SER A 145 -17.53 -1.48 -14.45
CA SER A 145 -17.53 -0.66 -13.23
C SER A 145 -16.16 -0.58 -12.55
N LEU A 146 -15.18 -1.36 -12.98
CA LEU A 146 -13.82 -1.30 -12.45
C LEU A 146 -13.15 0.01 -12.85
N ILE A 147 -12.25 0.45 -11.97
CA ILE A 147 -11.49 1.69 -12.11
C ILE A 147 -10.09 1.47 -11.55
N THR A 148 -9.10 2.13 -12.12
CA THR A 148 -7.75 2.10 -11.53
C THR A 148 -7.75 2.79 -10.15
N GLY A 149 -6.74 2.50 -9.34
CA GLY A 149 -6.36 3.36 -8.23
C GLY A 149 -6.12 4.83 -8.67
N LYS A 150 -6.15 5.75 -7.71
CA LYS A 150 -5.82 7.16 -7.95
C LYS A 150 -4.31 7.36 -7.80
N PHE A 151 -3.64 7.61 -8.92
CA PHE A 151 -2.27 8.15 -8.94
C PHE A 151 -2.36 9.68 -9.00
N THR A 152 -2.63 10.23 -10.19
CA THR A 152 -3.01 11.64 -10.42
C THR A 152 -4.47 11.73 -10.83
N HIS A 153 -4.84 10.93 -11.83
CA HIS A 153 -6.21 10.68 -12.28
C HIS A 153 -6.53 9.20 -12.10
N LYS A 154 -7.78 8.84 -12.40
CA LYS A 154 -8.26 7.46 -12.42
C LYS A 154 -8.81 7.15 -13.80
N ILE A 155 -8.56 5.96 -14.32
CA ILE A 155 -9.03 5.54 -15.65
C ILE A 155 -10.11 4.45 -15.46
N PRO A 156 -11.33 4.63 -15.99
CA PRO A 156 -12.34 3.58 -15.96
C PRO A 156 -11.96 2.44 -16.91
N ALA A 157 -12.56 1.27 -16.73
CA ALA A 157 -12.29 0.07 -17.54
C ALA A 157 -12.67 0.18 -19.04
N PHE A 158 -13.38 1.24 -19.45
CA PHE A 158 -13.95 1.39 -20.79
C PHE A 158 -12.95 1.25 -21.96
N PRO A 159 -11.71 1.77 -21.91
CA PRO A 159 -10.76 1.60 -23.02
C PRO A 159 -10.45 0.14 -23.35
N ALA A 160 -10.36 -0.72 -22.32
CA ALA A 160 -10.17 -2.15 -22.53
C ALA A 160 -11.39 -2.80 -23.19
N TYR A 161 -12.62 -2.45 -22.77
CA TYR A 161 -13.84 -2.92 -23.45
C TYR A 161 -13.83 -2.54 -24.92
N MET A 162 -13.58 -1.26 -25.22
CA MET A 162 -13.61 -0.77 -26.59
C MET A 162 -12.63 -1.54 -27.48
N ALA A 163 -11.37 -1.67 -27.04
CA ALA A 163 -10.34 -2.35 -27.81
C ALA A 163 -10.63 -3.84 -28.01
N ILE A 164 -11.11 -4.54 -26.98
CA ILE A 164 -11.47 -5.96 -27.08
C ILE A 164 -12.63 -6.16 -28.07
N TYR A 165 -13.66 -5.32 -28.00
CA TYR A 165 -14.83 -5.45 -28.87
C TYR A 165 -14.54 -5.08 -30.33
N GLU A 166 -13.67 -4.10 -30.59
CA GLU A 166 -13.19 -3.80 -31.95
C GLU A 166 -12.51 -5.03 -32.56
N GLU A 167 -11.61 -5.67 -31.83
CA GLU A 167 -10.88 -6.86 -32.31
C GLU A 167 -11.78 -8.11 -32.42
N LEU A 168 -12.84 -8.22 -31.63
CA LEU A 168 -13.89 -9.23 -31.81
C LEU A 168 -14.64 -9.05 -33.13
N VAL A 169 -15.09 -7.83 -33.42
CA VAL A 169 -15.82 -7.51 -34.67
C VAL A 169 -14.96 -7.81 -35.88
N ASP A 170 -13.66 -7.53 -35.77
CA ASP A 170 -12.67 -7.80 -36.80
C ASP A 170 -12.22 -9.27 -36.87
N LYS A 171 -12.72 -10.14 -35.99
CA LYS A 171 -12.36 -11.58 -35.89
C LYS A 171 -10.85 -11.82 -35.71
N LYS A 172 -10.18 -11.00 -34.91
CA LYS A 172 -8.71 -11.05 -34.71
C LYS A 172 -8.27 -11.72 -33.41
N LEU A 173 -9.17 -11.92 -32.45
CA LEU A 173 -8.82 -12.49 -31.15
C LEU A 173 -8.65 -14.02 -31.16
N THR A 174 -9.17 -14.71 -32.17
CA THR A 174 -9.13 -16.17 -32.33
C THR A 174 -9.20 -16.51 -33.81
N ARG A 175 -8.54 -17.59 -34.23
CA ARG A 175 -8.67 -18.08 -35.62
C ARG A 175 -10.01 -18.77 -35.89
N VAL A 176 -10.80 -19.07 -34.85
CA VAL A 176 -12.09 -19.74 -35.00
C VAL A 176 -13.15 -18.74 -35.47
N ASP A 177 -13.55 -18.84 -36.74
CA ASP A 177 -14.62 -18.01 -37.30
C ASP A 177 -16.01 -18.54 -36.93
N GLY A 178 -16.70 -17.82 -36.05
CA GLY A 178 -18.06 -18.18 -35.62
C GLY A 178 -19.10 -18.23 -36.75
N SER A 179 -18.86 -17.53 -37.89
CA SER A 179 -19.81 -17.48 -39.00
C SER A 179 -19.86 -18.75 -39.86
N VAL A 180 -18.85 -19.62 -39.74
CA VAL A 180 -18.82 -20.91 -40.45
C VAL A 180 -19.20 -22.09 -39.56
N LEU A 181 -19.53 -21.85 -38.29
CA LEU A 181 -19.92 -22.92 -37.35
C LEU A 181 -21.30 -23.47 -37.72
N PRO A 182 -21.42 -24.79 -37.96
CA PRO A 182 -22.73 -25.42 -38.11
C PRO A 182 -23.58 -25.26 -36.84
N PRO A 183 -24.92 -25.25 -36.96
CA PRO A 183 -25.81 -25.32 -35.81
C PRO A 183 -25.45 -26.50 -34.89
N PHE A 184 -25.58 -26.31 -33.57
CA PHE A 184 -25.25 -27.29 -32.51
C PHE A 184 -23.78 -27.64 -32.32
N VAL A 185 -22.85 -27.08 -33.13
CA VAL A 185 -21.43 -27.11 -32.76
C VAL A 185 -21.21 -26.18 -31.57
N SER A 186 -21.59 -24.91 -31.70
CA SER A 186 -21.56 -23.96 -30.58
C SER A 186 -22.63 -24.28 -29.52
N GLY A 187 -22.29 -24.05 -28.23
CA GLY A 187 -23.23 -24.20 -27.11
C GLY A 187 -23.32 -25.60 -26.49
N GLY A 188 -22.46 -26.54 -26.87
CA GLY A 188 -22.41 -27.89 -26.30
C GLY A 188 -20.98 -28.44 -26.13
N ALA A 189 -20.90 -29.67 -25.64
CA ALA A 189 -19.63 -30.35 -25.39
C ALA A 189 -18.75 -30.50 -26.66
N MET A 190 -19.37 -30.57 -27.84
CA MET A 190 -18.66 -30.62 -29.13
C MET A 190 -17.83 -29.38 -29.42
N TYR A 191 -18.13 -28.25 -28.78
CA TYR A 191 -17.25 -27.08 -28.77
C TYR A 191 -16.38 -27.10 -27.52
N GLY A 192 -17.03 -27.15 -26.35
CA GLY A 192 -16.41 -26.85 -25.06
C GLY A 192 -15.42 -27.88 -24.53
N HIS A 193 -15.57 -29.16 -24.86
CA HIS A 193 -14.73 -30.27 -24.41
C HIS A 193 -14.03 -30.98 -25.57
N SER A 194 -13.58 -30.18 -26.53
CA SER A 194 -12.93 -30.66 -27.75
C SER A 194 -11.84 -29.69 -28.17
N ALA A 195 -11.03 -30.10 -29.14
CA ALA A 195 -9.97 -29.26 -29.69
C ALA A 195 -10.45 -27.86 -30.11
N LEU A 196 -11.65 -27.73 -30.70
CA LEU A 196 -12.18 -26.44 -31.15
C LEU A 196 -12.26 -25.41 -30.00
N GLY A 197 -12.65 -25.84 -28.80
CA GLY A 197 -12.69 -25.01 -27.61
C GLY A 197 -11.35 -24.99 -26.87
N GLU A 198 -10.90 -26.16 -26.42
CA GLU A 198 -9.80 -26.31 -25.43
C GLU A 198 -8.41 -26.07 -26.02
N ASP A 199 -8.22 -26.32 -27.32
CA ASP A 199 -6.92 -26.18 -28.02
C ASP A 199 -6.87 -24.90 -28.89
N TYR A 200 -8.01 -24.50 -29.47
CA TYR A 200 -8.04 -23.39 -30.42
C TYR A 200 -8.68 -22.12 -29.83
N ASN A 201 -9.99 -22.15 -29.53
CA ASN A 201 -10.70 -20.91 -29.26
C ASN A 201 -10.42 -20.31 -27.87
N PHE A 202 -10.63 -21.08 -26.80
CA PHE A 202 -10.47 -20.57 -25.43
C PHE A 202 -9.07 -20.05 -25.13
N PRO A 203 -7.96 -20.77 -25.44
CA PRO A 203 -6.61 -20.28 -25.16
C PRO A 203 -6.29 -18.99 -25.93
N GLU A 204 -6.60 -18.94 -27.24
CA GLU A 204 -6.33 -17.78 -28.08
C GLU A 204 -7.15 -16.57 -27.66
N LEU A 205 -8.47 -16.76 -27.49
CA LEU A 205 -9.38 -15.69 -27.11
C LEU A 205 -9.03 -15.13 -25.73
N ALA A 206 -8.71 -15.99 -24.76
CA ALA A 206 -8.30 -15.57 -23.41
C ALA A 206 -7.02 -14.73 -23.45
N TYR A 207 -5.98 -15.23 -24.11
CA TYR A 207 -4.69 -14.54 -24.17
C TYR A 207 -4.78 -13.22 -24.94
N ASN A 208 -5.34 -13.25 -26.16
CA ASN A 208 -5.36 -12.09 -27.05
C ASN A 208 -6.27 -10.98 -26.53
N ALA A 209 -7.45 -11.32 -25.99
CA ALA A 209 -8.36 -10.31 -25.45
C ALA A 209 -7.74 -9.59 -24.24
N ALA A 210 -7.15 -10.35 -23.31
CA ALA A 210 -6.54 -9.78 -22.11
C ALA A 210 -5.34 -8.90 -22.48
N LYS A 211 -4.50 -9.36 -23.41
CA LYS A 211 -3.37 -8.59 -23.95
C LYS A 211 -3.83 -7.24 -24.53
N VAL A 212 -4.77 -7.26 -25.46
CA VAL A 212 -5.29 -6.05 -26.12
C VAL A 212 -5.94 -5.10 -25.10
N GLY A 213 -6.75 -5.63 -24.19
CA GLY A 213 -7.40 -4.83 -23.15
C GLY A 213 -6.39 -4.13 -22.23
N THR A 214 -5.36 -4.86 -21.80
CA THR A 214 -4.28 -4.30 -20.96
C THR A 214 -3.46 -3.23 -21.69
N GLU A 215 -3.08 -3.46 -22.95
CA GLU A 215 -2.39 -2.47 -23.78
C GLU A 215 -3.23 -1.19 -23.96
N ALA A 216 -4.55 -1.32 -24.15
CA ALA A 216 -5.45 -0.19 -24.28
C ALA A 216 -5.52 0.64 -22.99
N MET A 217 -5.53 -0.01 -21.82
CA MET A 217 -5.48 0.68 -20.53
C MET A 217 -4.16 1.44 -20.35
N ILE A 218 -3.03 0.81 -20.68
CA ILE A 218 -1.70 1.46 -20.61
C ILE A 218 -1.65 2.69 -21.50
N LYS A 219 -2.08 2.57 -22.76
CA LYS A 219 -2.16 3.71 -23.71
C LYS A 219 -3.06 4.82 -23.18
N SER A 220 -4.20 4.47 -22.58
CA SER A 220 -5.13 5.45 -22.00
C SER A 220 -4.54 6.18 -20.79
N MET A 221 -3.79 5.48 -19.93
CA MET A 221 -3.08 6.10 -18.80
C MET A 221 -2.04 7.10 -19.29
N HIS A 222 -1.22 6.73 -20.29
CA HIS A 222 -0.26 7.64 -20.92
C HIS A 222 -0.97 8.86 -21.53
N GLY A 223 -2.08 8.65 -22.24
CA GLY A 223 -2.90 9.72 -22.80
C GLY A 223 -3.47 10.68 -21.76
N ALA A 224 -3.68 10.21 -20.52
CA ALA A 224 -4.11 11.01 -19.38
C ALA A 224 -2.95 11.66 -18.58
N GLY A 225 -1.71 11.58 -19.10
CA GLY A 225 -0.53 12.14 -18.43
C GLY A 225 -0.11 11.37 -17.18
N ILE A 226 -0.40 10.08 -17.11
CA ILE A 226 -0.08 9.19 -15.99
C ILE A 226 0.98 8.20 -16.45
N TYR A 227 2.01 7.95 -15.64
CA TYR A 227 2.86 6.78 -15.83
C TYR A 227 2.00 5.51 -15.66
N ALA A 228 2.01 4.63 -16.66
CA ALA A 228 1.16 3.44 -16.64
C ALA A 228 1.72 2.37 -15.72
N TYR A 229 1.32 2.41 -14.45
CA TYR A 229 1.58 1.34 -13.50
C TYR A 229 0.85 0.05 -13.94
N PRO A 230 1.57 -1.07 -14.10
CA PRO A 230 1.07 -2.21 -14.89
C PRO A 230 -0.01 -3.07 -14.21
N LEU A 231 -0.11 -3.07 -12.87
CA LEU A 231 -1.00 -3.97 -12.13
C LEU A 231 -2.49 -3.82 -12.48
N TRP A 232 -3.07 -2.62 -12.36
CA TRP A 232 -4.49 -2.38 -12.67
C TRP A 232 -4.85 -2.60 -14.15
N PRO A 233 -4.06 -2.12 -15.13
CA PRO A 233 -4.24 -2.49 -16.53
C PRO A 233 -4.32 -4.00 -16.75
N ALA A 234 -3.47 -4.77 -16.07
CA ALA A 234 -3.48 -6.23 -16.16
C ALA A 234 -4.76 -6.83 -15.56
N PHE A 235 -5.15 -6.40 -14.35
CA PHE A 235 -6.39 -6.85 -13.72
C PHE A 235 -7.64 -6.54 -14.53
N ILE A 236 -7.74 -5.32 -15.07
CA ILE A 236 -8.90 -4.90 -15.85
C ILE A 236 -8.97 -5.69 -17.16
N GLY A 237 -7.85 -5.82 -17.89
CA GLY A 237 -7.80 -6.61 -19.12
C GLY A 237 -8.21 -8.06 -18.90
N SER A 238 -7.71 -8.69 -17.82
CA SER A 238 -8.08 -10.04 -17.44
C SER A 238 -9.55 -10.16 -17.01
N ALA A 239 -10.05 -9.25 -16.17
CA ALA A 239 -11.43 -9.30 -15.66
C ALA A 239 -12.47 -9.20 -16.79
N ILE A 240 -12.27 -8.27 -17.73
CA ILE A 240 -13.18 -8.08 -18.88
C ILE A 240 -13.18 -9.30 -19.77
N THR A 241 -12.00 -9.83 -20.08
CA THR A 241 -11.85 -11.05 -20.87
C THR A 241 -12.63 -12.21 -20.23
N LEU A 242 -12.52 -12.36 -18.92
CA LEU A 242 -13.18 -13.43 -18.16
C LEU A 242 -14.69 -13.23 -17.97
N GLU A 243 -15.26 -12.08 -18.36
CA GLU A 243 -16.72 -11.94 -18.50
C GLU A 243 -17.24 -12.58 -19.78
N MET A 244 -16.41 -12.68 -20.81
CA MET A 244 -16.82 -13.09 -22.16
C MET A 244 -16.56 -14.57 -22.44
N ILE A 245 -15.49 -15.13 -21.85
CA ILE A 245 -15.04 -16.50 -22.11
C ILE A 245 -15.54 -17.49 -21.06
N HIS A 246 -15.54 -18.78 -21.39
CA HIS A 246 -15.71 -19.83 -20.40
C HIS A 246 -14.48 -19.86 -19.48
N SER A 247 -14.61 -19.20 -18.34
CA SER A 247 -13.49 -18.93 -17.43
C SER A 247 -12.92 -20.16 -16.73
N ASP A 248 -13.62 -21.28 -16.80
CA ASP A 248 -13.27 -22.53 -16.11
C ASP A 248 -12.87 -23.64 -17.09
N ALA A 249 -12.76 -23.34 -18.40
CA ALA A 249 -12.36 -24.33 -19.39
C ALA A 249 -10.93 -24.82 -19.10
N ALA A 250 -10.78 -26.14 -18.94
CA ALA A 250 -9.48 -26.78 -18.98
C ALA A 250 -8.94 -26.69 -20.41
N LEU A 251 -7.64 -26.40 -20.54
CA LEU A 251 -7.03 -26.25 -21.86
C LEU A 251 -6.25 -27.51 -22.22
N GLY A 252 -6.01 -27.67 -23.53
CA GLY A 252 -5.23 -28.78 -24.07
C GLY A 252 -3.83 -28.89 -23.48
N GLU A 253 -3.25 -30.09 -23.56
CA GLU A 253 -1.94 -30.39 -22.96
C GLU A 253 -0.78 -29.54 -23.51
N GLU A 254 -0.94 -28.94 -24.69
CA GLU A 254 0.03 -28.01 -25.26
C GLU A 254 0.22 -26.73 -24.44
N TYR A 255 -0.79 -26.34 -23.65
CA TYR A 255 -0.77 -25.16 -22.79
C TYR A 255 -0.37 -25.49 -21.34
N GLY A 256 -0.26 -26.77 -20.99
CA GLY A 256 0.13 -27.25 -19.67
C GLY A 256 -0.65 -28.48 -19.24
N THR A 257 -0.44 -28.95 -18.01
CA THR A 257 -1.11 -30.15 -17.52
C THR A 257 -2.63 -29.95 -17.52
N PHE A 258 -3.38 -30.95 -17.99
CA PHE A 258 -4.85 -30.95 -17.92
C PHE A 258 -5.31 -30.61 -16.49
N THR A 259 -6.27 -29.68 -16.35
CA THR A 259 -6.74 -29.06 -15.08
C THR A 259 -5.75 -28.12 -14.36
N GLY A 260 -4.48 -28.11 -14.73
CA GLY A 260 -3.47 -27.16 -14.22
C GLY A 260 -3.43 -25.83 -14.97
N THR A 261 -3.82 -25.82 -16.26
CA THR A 261 -3.96 -24.62 -17.10
C THR A 261 -5.42 -24.45 -17.53
N ASP A 262 -5.93 -23.22 -17.41
CA ASP A 262 -7.31 -22.85 -17.74
C ASP A 262 -7.37 -21.48 -18.42
N SER A 263 -8.56 -21.12 -18.92
CA SER A 263 -8.84 -19.81 -19.51
C SER A 263 -8.41 -18.63 -18.62
N ALA A 264 -8.56 -18.73 -17.30
CA ALA A 264 -8.16 -17.66 -16.37
C ALA A 264 -6.64 -17.48 -16.36
N TYR A 265 -5.88 -18.57 -16.35
CA TYR A 265 -4.43 -18.53 -16.50
C TYR A 265 -4.00 -17.85 -17.80
N MET A 266 -4.62 -18.21 -18.92
CA MET A 266 -4.26 -17.64 -20.23
C MET A 266 -4.62 -16.16 -20.34
N ALA A 267 -5.75 -15.72 -19.75
CA ALA A 267 -6.08 -14.31 -19.63
C ALA A 267 -5.05 -13.57 -18.76
N GLY A 268 -4.68 -14.14 -17.62
CA GLY A 268 -3.64 -13.59 -16.75
C GLY A 268 -2.28 -13.49 -17.44
N LYS A 269 -1.90 -14.51 -18.22
CA LYS A 269 -0.66 -14.53 -19.01
C LYS A 269 -0.66 -13.45 -20.10
N GLY A 270 -1.74 -13.31 -20.85
CA GLY A 270 -1.87 -12.26 -21.88
C GLY A 270 -1.77 -10.85 -21.29
N ALA A 271 -2.42 -10.62 -20.15
CA ALA A 271 -2.34 -9.37 -19.40
C ALA A 271 -0.94 -9.12 -18.81
N MET A 272 -0.31 -10.13 -18.23
CA MET A 272 1.05 -10.07 -17.68
C MET A 272 2.08 -9.70 -18.75
N ASP A 273 2.05 -10.38 -19.89
CA ASP A 273 2.95 -10.15 -21.02
C ASP A 273 2.78 -8.73 -21.58
N ALA A 274 1.52 -8.28 -21.74
CA ALA A 274 1.20 -6.91 -22.19
C ALA A 274 1.72 -5.84 -21.23
N ALA A 275 1.62 -6.10 -19.93
CA ALA A 275 1.99 -5.16 -18.89
C ALA A 275 3.49 -5.20 -18.53
N GLY A 276 4.24 -6.18 -19.04
CA GLY A 276 5.65 -6.36 -18.72
C GLY A 276 5.90 -6.73 -17.25
N ILE A 277 4.94 -7.39 -16.60
CA ILE A 277 5.06 -7.83 -15.21
C ILE A 277 5.90 -9.11 -15.17
N PRO A 278 6.83 -9.27 -14.20
CA PRO A 278 7.61 -10.50 -14.05
C PRO A 278 6.75 -11.75 -13.92
N ALA A 279 7.21 -12.87 -14.48
CA ALA A 279 6.50 -14.15 -14.43
C ALA A 279 6.28 -14.71 -13.02
N LYS A 280 7.10 -14.27 -12.06
CA LYS A 280 7.06 -14.66 -10.66
C LYS A 280 7.09 -13.44 -9.75
N ILE A 281 6.37 -13.53 -8.65
CA ILE A 281 6.36 -12.52 -7.58
C ILE A 281 6.55 -13.18 -6.23
N HIS A 282 7.19 -12.49 -5.30
CA HIS A 282 7.59 -13.04 -4.01
C HIS A 282 7.02 -12.25 -2.85
N VAL A 283 6.38 -12.93 -1.90
CA VAL A 283 5.87 -12.27 -0.69
C VAL A 283 7.05 -11.81 0.17
N ARG A 284 6.98 -10.56 0.67
CA ARG A 284 7.98 -10.00 1.60
C ARG A 284 8.04 -10.81 2.90
N GLY A 285 9.24 -11.00 3.44
CA GLY A 285 9.47 -11.77 4.67
C GLY A 285 9.44 -13.29 4.48
N THR A 286 8.49 -13.84 3.71
CA THR A 286 8.43 -15.30 3.49
C THR A 286 9.24 -15.80 2.31
N ASN A 287 9.45 -14.97 1.27
CA ASN A 287 9.97 -15.36 -0.05
C ASN A 287 9.11 -16.42 -0.77
N GLU A 288 7.84 -16.55 -0.39
CA GLU A 288 6.92 -17.44 -1.08
C GLU A 288 6.70 -16.97 -2.51
N GLU A 289 6.98 -17.86 -3.47
CA GLU A 289 6.86 -17.61 -4.91
C GLU A 289 5.42 -17.85 -5.39
N TYR A 290 4.89 -16.90 -6.14
CA TYR A 290 3.61 -17.02 -6.85
C TYR A 290 3.83 -16.93 -8.37
N ASP A 291 3.06 -17.71 -9.13
CA ASP A 291 2.93 -17.53 -10.58
C ASP A 291 2.06 -16.29 -10.86
N THR A 292 2.66 -15.27 -11.49
CA THR A 292 2.00 -13.99 -11.71
C THR A 292 0.83 -14.09 -12.68
N ALA A 293 0.92 -14.93 -13.72
CA ALA A 293 -0.18 -15.15 -14.66
C ALA A 293 -1.38 -15.77 -13.94
N ARG A 294 -1.13 -16.72 -13.03
CA ARG A 294 -2.18 -17.29 -12.18
C ARG A 294 -2.82 -16.23 -11.28
N VAL A 295 -2.02 -15.42 -10.59
CA VAL A 295 -2.53 -14.37 -9.69
C VAL A 295 -3.37 -13.35 -10.45
N ILE A 296 -2.90 -12.85 -11.60
CA ILE A 296 -3.65 -11.87 -12.40
C ILE A 296 -4.96 -12.47 -12.92
N GLY A 297 -4.92 -13.72 -13.41
CA GLY A 297 -6.11 -14.44 -13.88
C GLY A 297 -7.15 -14.65 -12.79
N ASP A 298 -6.70 -15.11 -11.62
CA ASP A 298 -7.53 -15.33 -10.44
C ASP A 298 -8.14 -14.03 -9.90
N PHE A 299 -7.38 -12.93 -9.88
CA PHE A 299 -7.92 -11.61 -9.56
C PHE A 299 -8.88 -11.11 -10.65
N GLY A 300 -8.67 -11.46 -11.92
CA GLY A 300 -9.66 -11.25 -12.97
C GLY A 300 -10.99 -11.94 -12.68
N LEU A 301 -10.97 -13.19 -12.19
CA LEU A 301 -12.16 -13.91 -11.72
C LEU A 301 -12.83 -13.25 -10.52
N ILE A 302 -12.03 -12.80 -9.54
CA ILE A 302 -12.55 -12.11 -8.35
C ILE A 302 -13.23 -10.80 -8.77
N LEU A 303 -12.53 -9.97 -9.54
CA LEU A 303 -12.94 -8.60 -9.87
C LEU A 303 -14.16 -8.55 -10.78
N LYS A 304 -14.33 -9.51 -11.71
CA LYS A 304 -15.54 -9.54 -12.56
C LYS A 304 -16.83 -9.78 -11.76
N ASP A 305 -16.72 -10.37 -10.57
CA ASP A 305 -17.86 -10.80 -9.75
C ASP A 305 -18.01 -10.05 -8.42
N ILE A 306 -17.04 -9.19 -8.04
CA ILE A 306 -17.00 -8.53 -6.73
C ILE A 306 -18.00 -7.37 -6.59
N GLY A 307 -18.44 -6.80 -7.72
CA GLY A 307 -19.17 -5.54 -7.77
C GLY A 307 -18.30 -4.38 -8.27
N GLY A 308 -18.76 -3.14 -8.08
CA GLY A 308 -18.06 -1.93 -8.50
C GLY A 308 -17.29 -1.31 -7.33
N PRO A 309 -16.05 -1.73 -7.05
CA PRO A 309 -15.26 -1.16 -5.97
C PRO A 309 -15.01 0.33 -6.21
N SER A 310 -14.89 1.08 -5.13
CA SER A 310 -14.54 2.50 -5.23
C SER A 310 -13.08 2.68 -5.63
N VAL A 311 -12.70 3.92 -5.99
CA VAL A 311 -11.29 4.27 -6.21
C VAL A 311 -10.43 4.01 -4.96
N VAL A 312 -10.98 4.18 -3.76
CA VAL A 312 -10.27 3.90 -2.50
C VAL A 312 -10.10 2.40 -2.30
N GLY A 313 -11.09 1.59 -2.68
CA GLY A 313 -10.98 0.12 -2.72
C GLY A 313 -9.89 -0.33 -3.69
N SER A 314 -9.81 0.33 -4.84
CA SER A 314 -8.79 0.05 -5.85
C SER A 314 -7.38 0.37 -5.34
N MET A 315 -7.21 1.53 -4.71
CA MET A 315 -5.94 1.90 -4.05
C MET A 315 -5.60 0.95 -2.90
N ALA A 316 -6.57 0.53 -2.10
CA ALA A 316 -6.31 -0.39 -1.01
C ALA A 316 -5.86 -1.77 -1.53
N LEU A 317 -6.41 -2.23 -2.66
CA LEU A 317 -5.92 -3.44 -3.31
C LEU A 317 -4.47 -3.27 -3.82
N ASP A 318 -4.11 -2.11 -4.37
CA ASP A 318 -2.69 -1.82 -4.72
C ASP A 318 -1.78 -1.99 -3.51
N GLU A 319 -2.21 -1.49 -2.35
CA GLU A 319 -1.45 -1.63 -1.11
C GLU A 319 -1.39 -3.09 -0.62
N VAL A 320 -2.42 -3.94 -0.84
CA VAL A 320 -2.31 -5.38 -0.55
C VAL A 320 -1.19 -6.02 -1.38
N PHE A 321 -1.07 -5.64 -2.66
CA PHE A 321 0.00 -6.08 -3.54
C PHE A 321 1.37 -5.44 -3.23
N ALA A 322 1.41 -4.35 -2.44
CA ALA A 322 2.67 -3.78 -1.95
C ALA A 322 3.45 -4.75 -1.03
N GLY A 323 2.78 -5.79 -0.52
CA GLY A 323 3.38 -6.88 0.22
C GLY A 323 4.28 -7.81 -0.62
N PHE A 324 4.34 -7.65 -1.95
CA PHE A 324 5.31 -8.34 -2.81
C PHE A 324 6.64 -7.56 -2.93
N GLN A 325 7.74 -8.28 -3.16
CA GLN A 325 9.07 -7.69 -3.32
C GLN A 325 9.17 -6.86 -4.61
N GLU A 326 8.49 -7.31 -5.66
CA GLU A 326 8.44 -6.69 -6.98
C GLU A 326 7.47 -5.48 -7.05
N ALA A 327 6.81 -5.14 -5.94
CA ALA A 327 5.74 -4.14 -5.87
C ALA A 327 6.06 -2.83 -6.62
N ALA A 328 7.26 -2.27 -6.43
CA ALA A 328 7.67 -1.03 -7.10
C ALA A 328 7.68 -1.14 -8.64
N THR A 329 8.05 -2.30 -9.18
CA THR A 329 8.06 -2.56 -10.64
C THR A 329 6.67 -2.83 -11.19
N MET A 330 5.78 -3.37 -10.36
CA MET A 330 4.40 -3.64 -10.74
C MET A 330 3.48 -2.43 -10.54
N GLY A 331 3.98 -1.37 -9.91
CA GLY A 331 3.17 -0.23 -9.50
C GLY A 331 2.16 -0.55 -8.40
N ALA A 332 2.50 -1.52 -7.55
CA ALA A 332 1.66 -1.97 -6.45
C ALA A 332 1.95 -1.18 -5.16
N GLY A 333 1.11 -0.18 -4.88
CA GLY A 333 1.04 0.53 -3.60
C GLY A 333 2.31 1.28 -3.17
N PHE A 334 2.17 2.17 -2.19
CA PHE A 334 3.30 2.94 -1.65
C PHE A 334 3.87 2.32 -0.36
N SER A 335 3.07 1.52 0.35
CA SER A 335 3.42 1.01 1.69
C SER A 335 4.42 -0.16 1.71
N GLY A 336 4.89 -0.60 0.54
CA GLY A 336 5.98 -1.58 0.38
C GLY A 336 7.38 -0.97 0.34
N GLY A 337 7.49 0.36 0.33
CA GLY A 337 8.74 1.10 0.15
C GLY A 337 9.10 1.37 -1.32
N PRO A 338 10.18 2.11 -1.60
CA PRO A 338 11.20 2.54 -0.65
C PRO A 338 10.87 3.83 0.13
N VAL A 339 9.78 4.52 -0.26
CA VAL A 339 9.31 5.76 0.37
C VAL A 339 8.30 5.46 1.46
N ASN A 340 8.33 6.24 2.53
CA ASN A 340 7.30 6.22 3.56
C ASN A 340 6.00 6.89 3.10
N ALA A 341 4.93 6.09 3.03
CA ALA A 341 3.63 6.56 2.60
C ALA A 341 2.86 7.28 3.74
N PRO A 342 1.90 8.17 3.40
CA PRO A 342 0.90 8.65 4.36
C PRO A 342 0.18 7.49 5.07
N LEU A 343 -0.26 7.66 6.32
CA LEU A 343 -0.82 6.57 7.14
C LEU A 343 -2.06 5.91 6.52
N GLY A 344 -2.79 6.64 5.67
CA GLY A 344 -3.94 6.10 4.93
C GLY A 344 -3.59 4.98 3.93
N HIS A 345 -2.31 4.76 3.66
CA HIS A 345 -1.80 3.73 2.75
C HIS A 345 -1.09 2.57 3.46
N VAL A 346 -0.79 2.69 4.76
CA VAL A 346 0.10 1.76 5.50
C VAL A 346 -0.63 0.46 5.86
N LEU A 347 -1.06 -0.30 4.84
CA LEU A 347 -1.67 -1.63 4.97
C LEU A 347 -0.89 -2.74 4.25
N GLY A 348 0.14 -2.43 3.46
CA GLY A 348 0.90 -3.43 2.70
C GLY A 348 1.65 -4.45 3.54
N ASP A 349 1.77 -4.22 4.86
CA ASP A 349 2.29 -5.20 5.81
C ASP A 349 1.25 -6.26 6.21
N CYS A 350 -0.05 -6.03 5.99
CA CYS A 350 -1.12 -6.95 6.40
C CYS A 350 -1.03 -8.32 5.70
N MET A 351 -0.79 -8.32 4.39
CA MET A 351 -0.70 -9.56 3.60
C MET A 351 0.58 -10.35 3.95
N PRO A 352 1.78 -9.76 3.97
CA PRO A 352 2.98 -10.43 4.48
C PRO A 352 2.82 -10.96 5.91
N ALA A 353 2.25 -10.15 6.82
CA ALA A 353 2.05 -10.55 8.22
C ALA A 353 1.21 -11.83 8.35
N ILE A 354 0.08 -11.92 7.63
CA ILE A 354 -0.75 -13.13 7.71
C ILE A 354 -0.08 -14.34 7.04
N ARG A 355 0.68 -14.16 5.95
CA ARG A 355 1.48 -15.25 5.35
C ARG A 355 2.58 -15.74 6.30
N MET A 356 3.24 -14.84 7.01
CA MET A 356 4.26 -15.20 8.00
C MET A 356 3.66 -15.91 9.21
N LEU A 357 2.48 -15.49 9.68
CA LEU A 357 1.75 -16.23 10.71
C LEU A 357 1.45 -17.66 10.25
N ILE A 358 1.04 -17.86 9.00
CA ILE A 358 0.84 -19.21 8.42
C ILE A 358 2.15 -19.99 8.40
N LYS A 359 3.24 -19.39 7.90
CA LYS A 359 4.58 -20.01 7.87
C LYS A 359 5.07 -20.40 9.27
N TYR A 360 4.75 -19.61 10.29
CA TYR A 360 5.19 -19.80 11.66
C TYR A 360 4.13 -20.38 12.59
N ASN A 361 3.06 -20.95 12.05
CA ASN A 361 1.99 -21.60 12.80
C ASN A 361 1.43 -20.72 13.95
N GLY A 362 1.19 -19.44 13.65
CA GLY A 362 0.64 -18.46 14.59
C GLY A 362 1.65 -17.76 15.50
N ASP A 363 2.96 -18.01 15.36
CA ASP A 363 3.98 -17.33 16.19
C ASP A 363 4.12 -15.84 15.82
N VAL A 364 3.50 -14.99 16.65
CA VAL A 364 3.51 -13.53 16.51
C VAL A 364 4.89 -12.90 16.73
N TYR A 365 5.78 -13.52 17.52
CA TYR A 365 7.10 -12.96 17.81
C TYR A 365 8.06 -13.19 16.64
N ARG A 366 8.08 -14.40 16.08
CA ARG A 366 8.85 -14.67 14.85
C ARG A 366 8.34 -13.86 13.67
N THR A 367 7.02 -13.73 13.55
CA THR A 367 6.41 -12.86 12.54
C THR A 367 6.86 -11.41 12.72
N ALA A 368 6.90 -10.91 13.95
CA ALA A 368 7.34 -9.55 14.24
C ALA A 368 8.82 -9.30 13.88
N ASP A 369 9.69 -10.27 14.14
CA ASP A 369 11.11 -10.18 13.77
C ASP A 369 11.29 -10.02 12.26
N ASP A 370 10.64 -10.87 11.45
CA ASP A 370 10.72 -10.79 9.99
C ASP A 370 10.10 -9.50 9.43
N ILE A 371 9.00 -9.00 10.02
CA ILE A 371 8.41 -7.70 9.65
C ILE A 371 9.44 -6.60 9.83
N ARG A 372 10.08 -6.56 11.00
CA ARG A 372 11.10 -5.56 11.31
C ARG A 372 12.25 -5.67 10.32
N ASP A 373 12.73 -6.87 10.06
CA ASP A 373 13.89 -7.11 9.18
C ASP A 373 13.63 -6.66 7.75
N TYR A 374 12.49 -7.00 7.13
CA TYR A 374 12.25 -6.53 5.76
C TYR A 374 12.00 -5.02 5.71
N LYS A 375 11.36 -4.41 6.72
CA LYS A 375 11.17 -2.94 6.73
C LYS A 375 12.49 -2.20 6.93
N MET A 376 13.40 -2.74 7.75
CA MET A 376 14.75 -2.22 7.91
C MET A 376 15.56 -2.22 6.62
N ASN A 377 15.23 -3.07 5.65
CA ASN A 377 15.93 -3.18 4.37
C ASN A 377 15.18 -2.54 3.19
N SER A 378 13.85 -2.44 3.26
CA SER A 378 13.03 -2.00 2.13
C SER A 378 12.85 -0.48 2.06
N PHE A 379 13.08 0.25 3.15
CA PHE A 379 12.78 1.69 3.24
C PHE A 379 14.04 2.56 3.31
N ILE A 380 13.92 3.76 2.75
CA ILE A 380 14.93 4.83 2.86
C ILE A 380 15.05 5.28 4.31
N ASP A 381 13.93 5.52 5.00
CA ASP A 381 13.90 5.85 6.43
C ASP A 381 13.12 4.77 7.21
N PRO A 382 13.78 3.68 7.63
CA PRO A 382 13.13 2.57 8.31
C PRO A 382 12.67 2.92 9.75
N GLU A 383 13.29 3.90 10.41
CA GLU A 383 12.81 4.39 11.71
C GLU A 383 11.39 4.95 11.56
N TYR A 384 11.19 5.77 10.53
CA TYR A 384 9.89 6.35 10.20
C TYR A 384 8.88 5.31 9.69
N ALA A 385 9.33 4.31 8.92
CA ALA A 385 8.48 3.21 8.45
C ALA A 385 7.93 2.36 9.60
N LEU A 386 8.74 2.10 10.63
CA LEU A 386 8.31 1.35 11.81
C LEU A 386 7.48 2.21 12.76
N CYS A 387 7.77 3.51 12.88
CA CYS A 387 6.90 4.43 13.63
C CYS A 387 5.49 4.55 13.00
N SER A 388 5.41 4.62 11.67
CA SER A 388 4.14 4.69 10.95
C SER A 388 3.35 3.39 11.08
N LEU A 389 4.01 2.24 10.95
CA LEU A 389 3.44 0.91 11.20
C LEU A 389 2.85 0.82 12.62
N ASN A 390 3.62 1.21 13.65
CA ASN A 390 3.15 1.17 15.03
C ASN A 390 1.91 2.05 15.22
N THR A 391 1.97 3.28 14.69
CA THR A 391 0.89 4.26 14.82
C THR A 391 -0.41 3.72 14.23
N ILE A 392 -0.36 3.13 13.03
CA ILE A 392 -1.57 2.63 12.38
C ILE A 392 -2.07 1.32 12.98
N ALA A 393 -1.17 0.40 13.36
CA ALA A 393 -1.54 -0.85 14.01
C ALA A 393 -2.21 -0.58 15.37
N ARG A 394 -1.68 0.36 16.17
CA ARG A 394 -2.32 0.78 17.44
C ARG A 394 -3.70 1.36 17.19
N LYS A 395 -3.85 2.16 16.12
CA LYS A 395 -5.15 2.73 15.77
C LYS A 395 -6.15 1.67 15.30
N ALA A 396 -5.68 0.64 14.59
CA ALA A 396 -6.52 -0.47 14.17
C ALA A 396 -7.04 -1.28 15.36
N GLU A 397 -6.26 -1.41 16.44
CA GLU A 397 -6.69 -2.08 17.68
C GLU A 397 -7.81 -1.37 18.46
N ASP A 398 -8.12 -0.10 18.14
CA ASP A 398 -9.34 0.57 18.63
C ASP A 398 -10.61 -0.02 18.01
N VAL A 399 -10.49 -0.70 16.86
CA VAL A 399 -11.62 -1.28 16.11
C VAL A 399 -11.61 -2.80 16.19
N THR A 400 -10.49 -3.43 15.84
CA THR A 400 -10.36 -4.89 15.80
C THR A 400 -8.93 -5.29 16.13
N ARG A 401 -8.78 -5.98 17.26
CA ARG A 401 -7.50 -6.58 17.69
C ARG A 401 -7.33 -7.96 17.09
N GLY A 402 -6.09 -8.39 16.94
CA GLY A 402 -5.77 -9.76 16.51
C GLY A 402 -4.28 -9.96 16.28
N SER A 403 -3.95 -11.16 15.80
CA SER A 403 -2.58 -11.63 15.65
C SER A 403 -1.76 -10.79 14.65
N VAL A 404 -2.38 -10.26 13.59
CA VAL A 404 -1.70 -9.42 12.60
C VAL A 404 -1.33 -8.06 13.19
N SER A 405 -2.28 -7.35 13.84
CA SER A 405 -1.95 -6.08 14.49
C SER A 405 -0.93 -6.28 15.62
N THR A 406 -1.03 -7.36 16.39
CA THR A 406 -0.08 -7.71 17.46
C THR A 406 1.34 -7.87 16.92
N ALA A 407 1.52 -8.65 15.83
CA ALA A 407 2.83 -8.83 15.22
C ALA A 407 3.41 -7.51 14.69
N CYS A 408 2.60 -6.69 14.02
CA CYS A 408 3.02 -5.36 13.56
C CYS A 408 3.43 -4.42 14.71
N LEU A 409 2.74 -4.48 15.85
CA LEU A 409 3.09 -3.72 17.04
C LEU A 409 4.41 -4.18 17.65
N LEU A 410 4.58 -5.50 17.83
CA LEU A 410 5.81 -6.08 18.35
C LEU A 410 7.01 -5.75 17.46
N ALA A 411 6.84 -5.79 16.13
CA ALA A 411 7.89 -5.49 15.15
C ALA A 411 8.42 -4.05 15.23
N SER A 412 7.59 -3.13 15.75
CA SER A 412 7.82 -1.69 15.64
C SER A 412 7.99 -0.99 16.99
N GLU A 413 7.64 -1.64 18.10
CA GLU A 413 7.58 -1.00 19.41
C GLU A 413 8.94 -0.52 19.90
N ASP A 414 9.98 -1.35 19.78
CA ASP A 414 11.35 -1.02 20.20
C ASP A 414 11.91 0.16 19.40
N VAL A 415 11.73 0.17 18.08
CA VAL A 415 12.18 1.24 17.18
C VAL A 415 11.45 2.54 17.48
N LYS A 416 10.12 2.47 17.66
CA LYS A 416 9.31 3.62 18.03
C LYS A 416 9.72 4.18 19.40
N GLN A 417 9.92 3.35 20.41
CA GLN A 417 10.36 3.80 21.74
C GLN A 417 11.76 4.41 21.68
N ARG A 418 12.69 3.81 20.94
CA ARG A 418 14.03 4.37 20.71
C ARG A 418 13.96 5.73 20.00
N ALA A 419 13.11 5.86 19.00
CA ALA A 419 12.90 7.10 18.25
C ALA A 419 12.39 8.23 19.17
N VAL A 420 11.46 7.92 20.08
CA VAL A 420 10.95 8.86 21.08
C VAL A 420 12.04 9.22 22.09
N TYR A 421 12.68 8.22 22.70
CA TYR A 421 13.69 8.42 23.74
C TYR A 421 14.89 9.24 23.23
N ARG A 422 15.46 8.89 22.06
CA ARG A 422 16.58 9.60 21.43
C ARG A 422 16.29 11.09 21.26
N ARG A 423 15.10 11.41 20.75
CA ARG A 423 14.67 12.79 20.50
C ARG A 423 14.44 13.54 21.81
N ALA A 424 13.88 12.89 22.83
CA ALA A 424 13.64 13.49 24.14
C ALA A 424 14.96 13.81 24.85
N VAL A 425 15.91 12.86 24.87
CA VAL A 425 17.27 13.05 25.40
C VAL A 425 17.96 14.22 24.72
N LYS A 426 17.99 14.21 23.39
CA LYS A 426 18.64 15.26 22.61
C LYS A 426 18.00 16.63 22.83
N SER A 427 16.67 16.67 22.86
CA SER A 427 15.92 17.90 23.11
C SER A 427 16.24 18.46 24.50
N TYR A 428 16.27 17.61 25.53
CA TYR A 428 16.62 18.01 26.88
C TYR A 428 18.04 18.59 26.95
N GLU A 429 19.02 17.87 26.40
CA GLU A 429 20.43 18.24 26.45
C GLU A 429 20.71 19.56 25.72
N MET A 430 20.14 19.74 24.52
CA MET A 430 20.28 20.97 23.76
C MET A 430 19.60 22.17 24.46
N LEU A 431 18.40 21.98 25.02
CA LEU A 431 17.70 23.04 25.75
C LEU A 431 18.47 23.45 27.01
N LYS A 432 19.03 22.48 27.76
CA LYS A 432 19.90 22.76 28.92
C LYS A 432 21.20 23.45 28.53
N ALA A 433 21.70 23.23 27.32
CA ALA A 433 22.84 23.95 26.74
C ALA A 433 22.48 25.36 26.22
N GLY A 434 21.25 25.83 26.42
CA GLY A 434 20.80 27.18 26.06
C GLY A 434 20.30 27.32 24.62
N LYS A 435 20.11 26.22 23.89
CA LYS A 435 19.45 26.25 22.58
C LYS A 435 17.96 26.53 22.71
N THR A 436 17.38 27.15 21.70
CA THR A 436 15.93 27.38 21.59
C THR A 436 15.21 26.12 21.08
N VAL A 437 13.91 26.01 21.36
CA VAL A 437 13.07 24.91 20.83
C VAL A 437 13.09 24.87 19.29
N GLU A 438 13.13 26.04 18.64
CA GLU A 438 13.24 26.14 17.19
C GLU A 438 14.56 25.54 16.66
N GLU A 439 15.69 25.83 17.30
CA GLU A 439 16.99 25.26 16.94
C GLU A 439 17.04 23.73 17.14
N VAL A 440 16.44 23.23 18.23
CA VAL A 440 16.36 21.78 18.49
C VAL A 440 15.56 21.07 17.41
N ALA A 441 14.36 21.57 17.11
CA ALA A 441 13.49 20.99 16.10
C ALA A 441 14.13 21.02 14.70
N ARG A 442 14.84 22.11 14.36
CA ARG A 442 15.63 22.24 13.12
C ARG A 442 16.73 21.19 13.02
N GLN A 443 17.51 20.99 14.09
CA GLN A 443 18.58 20.01 14.11
C GLN A 443 18.08 18.57 13.87
N LEU A 444 16.89 18.22 14.40
CA LEU A 444 16.29 16.90 14.17
C LEU A 444 15.86 16.69 12.71
N ASP A 445 15.35 17.73 12.05
CA ASP A 445 14.99 17.68 10.64
C ASP A 445 16.23 17.64 9.73
N ASP A 446 17.27 18.42 10.06
CA ASP A 446 18.53 18.42 9.30
C ASP A 446 19.25 17.06 9.37
N GLU A 447 19.17 16.37 10.51
CA GLU A 447 19.66 14.98 10.64
C GLU A 447 18.88 13.99 9.78
N ARG A 448 17.55 14.12 9.75
CA ARG A 448 16.72 13.27 8.89
C ARG A 448 17.02 13.54 7.42
N LYS A 449 17.16 14.80 7.02
CA LYS A 449 17.55 15.18 5.66
C LYS A 449 18.87 14.53 5.26
N ALA A 450 19.91 14.67 6.08
CA ALA A 450 21.22 14.07 5.80
C ALA A 450 21.14 12.55 5.67
N TYR A 451 20.34 11.91 6.54
CA TYR A 451 20.11 10.47 6.47
C TYR A 451 19.40 10.03 5.18
N VAL A 452 18.36 10.76 4.77
CA VAL A 452 17.63 10.49 3.52
C VAL A 452 18.51 10.73 2.28
N GLU A 453 19.35 11.76 2.30
CA GLU A 453 20.33 12.02 1.23
C GLU A 453 21.32 10.86 1.10
N GLU A 454 21.94 10.42 2.20
CA GLU A 454 22.93 9.35 2.20
C GLU A 454 22.31 7.99 1.84
N ARG A 455 21.32 7.55 2.61
CA ARG A 455 20.72 6.23 2.45
C ARG A 455 19.85 6.15 1.20
N GLY A 456 19.15 7.22 0.87
CA GLY A 456 18.36 7.30 -0.36
C GLY A 456 19.22 7.18 -1.61
N SER A 457 20.37 7.85 -1.63
CA SER A 457 21.37 7.69 -2.70
C SER A 457 21.85 6.24 -2.84
N GLN A 458 22.14 5.56 -1.72
CA GLN A 458 22.55 4.15 -1.72
C GLN A 458 21.45 3.22 -2.25
N VAL A 459 20.22 3.34 -1.74
CA VAL A 459 19.08 2.51 -2.15
C VAL A 459 18.76 2.70 -3.63
N LEU A 460 18.71 3.95 -4.10
CA LEU A 460 18.45 4.27 -5.51
C LEU A 460 19.57 3.78 -6.43
N SER A 461 20.82 3.86 -5.98
CA SER A 461 21.96 3.30 -6.73
C SER A 461 21.82 1.79 -6.89
N GLY A 462 21.50 1.08 -5.81
CA GLY A 462 21.25 -0.36 -5.84
C GLY A 462 20.08 -0.75 -6.75
N PHE A 463 18.99 0.01 -6.71
CA PHE A 463 17.79 -0.25 -7.51
C PHE A 463 18.02 -0.02 -9.02
N THR A 464 18.80 1.00 -9.38
CA THR A 464 19.00 1.41 -10.79
C THR A 464 20.27 0.84 -11.42
N GLY A 465 21.20 0.31 -10.63
CA GLY A 465 22.54 -0.10 -11.08
C GLY A 465 23.44 1.08 -11.50
N LYS A 466 23.03 2.33 -11.23
CA LYS A 466 23.79 3.56 -11.51
C LYS A 466 24.39 4.11 -10.23
N ASP A 467 25.53 4.80 -10.29
CA ASP A 467 26.06 5.56 -9.14
C ASP A 467 25.26 6.86 -9.02
N ILE A 468 24.38 6.94 -8.02
CA ILE A 468 23.50 8.09 -7.76
C ILE A 468 23.86 8.71 -6.43
N LYS A 469 24.11 10.02 -6.43
CA LYS A 469 24.24 10.85 -5.22
C LYS A 469 23.32 12.04 -5.34
N VAL A 470 22.56 12.35 -4.30
CA VAL A 470 21.67 13.52 -4.25
C VAL A 470 21.90 14.28 -2.96
N ARG A 471 21.97 15.61 -3.07
CA ARG A 471 22.09 16.52 -1.93
C ARG A 471 21.16 17.73 -2.14
N PHE A 472 20.18 17.90 -1.27
CA PHE A 472 19.30 19.06 -1.29
C PHE A 472 20.05 20.30 -0.84
N THR A 473 20.13 21.30 -1.71
CA THR A 473 20.72 22.60 -1.42
C THR A 473 19.70 23.54 -0.78
N SER A 474 18.42 23.39 -1.12
CA SER A 474 17.31 24.15 -0.53
C SER A 474 15.99 23.40 -0.60
N ILE A 475 15.21 23.45 0.48
CA ILE A 475 13.80 23.00 0.51
C ILE A 475 13.00 24.13 1.16
N THR A 476 12.24 24.86 0.37
CA THR A 476 11.44 26.00 0.84
C THR A 476 10.03 25.97 0.27
N PRO A 477 9.06 26.64 0.91
CA PRO A 477 7.75 26.86 0.31
C PRO A 477 7.80 27.79 -0.91
N GLN A 478 6.68 27.89 -1.61
CA GLN A 478 6.41 28.87 -2.67
C GLN A 478 7.32 28.74 -3.89
N GLY A 479 7.39 27.54 -4.48
CA GLY A 479 8.05 27.32 -5.76
C GLY A 479 7.41 28.07 -6.93
N ARG A 480 6.12 28.42 -6.83
CA ARG A 480 5.35 29.12 -7.87
C ARG A 480 4.30 30.09 -7.32
N ARG A 481 3.65 29.76 -6.22
CA ARG A 481 2.53 30.50 -5.62
C ARG A 481 3.02 31.50 -4.57
N THR A 482 2.18 32.49 -4.25
CA THR A 482 2.54 33.59 -3.33
C THR A 482 1.58 33.75 -2.15
N ASP A 483 0.59 32.87 -2.00
CA ASP A 483 -0.44 32.96 -0.95
C ASP A 483 0.08 32.57 0.46
N ASN A 484 -0.64 33.02 1.49
CA ASN A 484 -0.24 32.81 2.89
C ASN A 484 -0.25 31.35 3.35
N PHE A 485 -1.02 30.47 2.70
CA PHE A 485 -1.09 29.07 3.06
C PHE A 485 0.15 28.34 2.55
N THR A 486 0.49 28.49 1.27
CA THR A 486 1.68 27.89 0.67
C THR A 486 2.97 28.43 1.26
N LYS A 487 3.00 29.68 1.75
CA LYS A 487 4.13 30.25 2.51
C LYS A 487 4.51 29.45 3.77
N LYS A 488 3.56 28.71 4.35
CA LYS A 488 3.75 27.98 5.61
C LYS A 488 4.00 26.48 5.38
N PHE A 489 3.41 25.91 4.33
CA PHE A 489 3.35 24.48 4.10
C PHE A 489 3.91 24.14 2.73
N TRP A 490 5.21 23.82 2.70
CA TRP A 490 5.95 23.67 1.44
C TRP A 490 5.48 22.50 0.59
N ALA A 491 4.85 21.47 1.17
CA ALA A 491 4.31 20.35 0.40
C ALA A 491 3.22 20.75 -0.60
N PHE A 492 2.56 21.89 -0.42
CA PHE A 492 1.50 22.35 -1.34
C PHE A 492 2.06 23.15 -2.53
N ASP A 493 3.30 23.61 -2.44
CA ASP A 493 3.97 24.37 -3.49
C ASP A 493 5.49 24.38 -3.26
N ALA A 494 6.14 23.25 -3.51
CA ALA A 494 7.52 23.02 -3.11
C ALA A 494 8.52 23.74 -4.03
N ASN A 495 9.44 24.50 -3.44
CA ASN A 495 10.67 24.97 -4.09
C ASN A 495 11.83 24.09 -3.61
N ILE A 496 12.19 23.11 -4.42
CA ILE A 496 13.24 22.14 -4.10
C ILE A 496 14.41 22.38 -5.04
N CYS A 497 15.58 22.62 -4.48
CA CYS A 497 16.83 22.67 -5.22
C CYS A 497 17.78 21.60 -4.69
N PHE A 498 18.50 20.94 -5.60
CA PHE A 498 19.46 19.91 -5.24
C PHE A 498 20.60 19.81 -6.24
N GLU A 499 21.70 19.27 -5.77
CA GLU A 499 22.80 18.78 -6.59
C GLU A 499 22.66 17.27 -6.69
N ALA A 500 22.89 16.72 -7.88
CA ALA A 500 22.91 15.28 -8.09
C ALA A 500 24.11 14.87 -8.94
N THR A 501 24.69 13.73 -8.63
CA THR A 501 25.70 13.09 -9.46
C THR A 501 25.13 11.76 -9.94
N VAL A 502 25.11 11.53 -11.25
CA VAL A 502 24.71 10.25 -11.85
C VAL A 502 25.87 9.77 -12.73
N ASN A 503 26.43 8.61 -12.42
CA ASN A 503 27.57 8.02 -13.15
C ASN A 503 28.74 9.01 -13.32
N GLY A 504 29.03 9.79 -12.29
CA GLY A 504 30.10 10.79 -12.29
C GLY A 504 29.79 12.11 -13.01
N LYS A 505 28.59 12.26 -13.60
CA LYS A 505 28.13 13.52 -14.19
C LYS A 505 27.31 14.31 -13.17
N ASP A 506 27.68 15.58 -12.98
CA ASP A 506 27.04 16.47 -12.02
C ASP A 506 25.89 17.27 -12.63
N TYR A 507 24.85 17.44 -11.83
CA TYR A 507 23.61 18.12 -12.16
C TYR A 507 23.29 19.12 -11.06
N LYS A 508 22.93 20.34 -11.46
CA LYS A 508 22.37 21.35 -10.58
C LYS A 508 20.92 21.59 -10.94
N ILE A 509 20.03 21.27 -10.02
CA ILE A 509 18.59 21.32 -10.20
C ILE A 509 18.03 22.46 -9.37
N ASP A 510 17.47 23.47 -10.05
CA ASP A 510 16.85 24.64 -9.43
C ASP A 510 15.34 24.61 -9.62
N ASN A 511 14.58 24.68 -8.52
CA ASN A 511 13.12 24.66 -8.47
C ASN A 511 12.52 23.43 -9.20
N PHE A 512 12.86 22.26 -8.69
CA PHE A 512 12.57 20.96 -9.28
C PHE A 512 11.09 20.78 -9.67
N ALA A 513 10.17 21.04 -8.74
CA ALA A 513 8.74 20.77 -8.94
C ALA A 513 8.05 21.76 -9.88
N ALA A 514 8.39 23.06 -9.81
CA ALA A 514 7.70 24.08 -10.61
C ALA A 514 8.39 24.40 -11.94
N LYS A 515 9.66 23.99 -12.11
CA LYS A 515 10.46 24.31 -13.30
C LYS A 515 10.95 23.05 -14.01
N VAL A 516 11.83 22.26 -13.37
CA VAL A 516 12.55 21.18 -14.08
C VAL A 516 11.64 20.06 -14.55
N ILE A 517 10.71 19.58 -13.71
CA ILE A 517 9.75 18.55 -14.13
C ILE A 517 8.88 19.06 -15.30
N PRO A 518 8.22 20.25 -15.21
CA PRO A 518 7.46 20.79 -16.33
C PRO A 518 8.28 20.99 -17.61
N GLU A 519 9.47 21.59 -17.53
CA GLU A 519 10.34 21.81 -18.69
C GLU A 519 10.72 20.47 -19.37
N TYR A 520 10.96 19.41 -18.61
CA TYR A 520 11.25 18.08 -19.15
C TYR A 520 10.02 17.41 -19.78
N VAL A 521 8.85 17.46 -19.11
CA VAL A 521 7.64 16.73 -19.52
C VAL A 521 6.84 17.47 -20.61
N VAL A 522 6.79 18.79 -20.58
CA VAL A 522 6.01 19.60 -21.53
C VAL A 522 6.89 20.10 -22.66
N ASP A 523 8.02 20.73 -22.34
CA ASP A 523 8.86 21.40 -23.34
C ASP A 523 9.94 20.49 -23.95
N GLY A 524 10.12 19.28 -23.39
CA GLY A 524 11.10 18.30 -23.86
C GLY A 524 12.55 18.63 -23.51
N LYS A 525 12.79 19.63 -22.65
CA LYS A 525 14.13 20.09 -22.29
C LYS A 525 14.88 19.04 -21.48
N GLY A 526 16.09 18.69 -21.91
CA GLY A 526 16.95 17.71 -21.25
C GLY A 526 16.61 16.25 -21.56
N ARG A 527 15.68 15.97 -22.48
CA ARG A 527 15.40 14.58 -22.96
C ARG A 527 16.52 13.99 -23.81
N ASP A 528 17.34 14.85 -24.41
CA ASP A 528 18.55 14.50 -25.13
C ASP A 528 19.67 13.99 -24.21
N ASP A 529 19.58 14.28 -22.92
CA ASP A 529 20.48 13.77 -21.89
C ASP A 529 19.98 12.42 -21.33
N PRO A 530 20.70 11.31 -21.56
CA PRO A 530 20.25 9.97 -21.16
C PRO A 530 20.12 9.78 -19.64
N ASP A 531 20.76 10.63 -18.83
CA ASP A 531 20.75 10.53 -17.38
C ASP A 531 19.76 11.51 -16.71
N MET A 532 19.22 12.50 -17.43
CA MET A 532 18.28 13.47 -16.87
C MET A 532 17.00 12.79 -16.34
N GLY A 533 16.50 11.77 -17.04
CA GLY A 533 15.36 10.96 -16.54
C GLY A 533 15.67 10.29 -15.19
N THR A 534 16.90 9.79 -15.01
CA THR A 534 17.35 9.22 -13.73
C THR A 534 17.47 10.29 -12.64
N VAL A 535 17.99 11.48 -12.96
CA VAL A 535 18.06 12.61 -12.02
C VAL A 535 16.66 13.03 -11.54
N ILE A 536 15.70 13.13 -12.46
CA ILE A 536 14.30 13.46 -12.12
C ILE A 536 13.68 12.35 -11.28
N PHE A 537 13.91 11.08 -11.61
CA PHE A 537 13.45 9.96 -10.81
C PHE A 537 14.00 10.03 -9.38
N ALA A 538 15.32 10.17 -9.21
CA ALA A 538 15.97 10.23 -7.90
C ALA A 538 15.49 11.43 -7.08
N GLY A 539 15.44 12.62 -7.70
CA GLY A 539 14.90 13.83 -7.07
C GLY A 539 13.45 13.65 -6.63
N SER A 540 12.61 12.98 -7.42
CA SER A 540 11.20 12.74 -7.10
C SER A 540 11.04 11.80 -5.91
N VAL A 541 11.79 10.71 -5.86
CA VAL A 541 11.71 9.71 -4.76
C VAL A 541 12.13 10.35 -3.44
N LEU A 542 13.29 11.01 -3.40
CA LEU A 542 13.81 11.59 -2.15
C LEU A 542 13.02 12.82 -1.70
N SER A 543 12.49 13.61 -2.63
CA SER A 543 11.60 14.72 -2.28
C SER A 543 10.32 14.22 -1.63
N GLN A 544 9.71 13.15 -2.16
CA GLN A 544 8.50 12.54 -1.59
C GLN A 544 8.75 11.97 -0.18
N GLU A 545 9.90 11.31 0.05
CA GLU A 545 10.31 10.82 1.38
C GLU A 545 10.35 11.95 2.43
N LEU A 546 10.87 13.12 2.06
CA LEU A 546 10.89 14.28 2.96
C LEU A 546 9.52 14.95 3.08
N GLN A 547 8.70 14.91 2.02
CA GLN A 547 7.40 15.58 1.94
C GLN A 547 6.29 14.83 2.70
N TYR A 548 6.28 13.49 2.69
CA TYR A 548 5.23 12.66 3.30
C TYR A 548 5.34 12.48 4.81
N VAL A 549 6.28 13.15 5.46
CA VAL A 549 6.57 13.12 6.90
C VAL A 549 5.38 13.43 7.83
N GLY A 550 4.27 13.95 7.30
CA GLY A 550 3.03 14.15 8.07
C GLY A 550 2.56 12.90 8.82
N HIS A 551 2.94 11.70 8.36
CA HIS A 551 2.65 10.43 9.04
C HIS A 551 3.39 10.25 10.38
N THR A 552 4.50 10.98 10.64
CA THR A 552 5.30 10.89 11.88
C THR A 552 5.92 12.24 12.25
N ILE A 553 5.35 12.92 13.24
CA ILE A 553 5.68 14.31 13.62
C ILE A 553 6.48 14.44 14.92
N LEU A 554 7.26 13.42 15.28
CA LEU A 554 8.03 13.37 16.53
C LEU A 554 9.03 14.53 16.66
N ASN A 555 9.54 15.06 15.54
CA ASN A 555 10.42 16.24 15.51
C ASN A 555 9.70 17.55 15.89
N ILE A 556 8.37 17.54 15.98
CA ILE A 556 7.56 18.67 16.46
C ILE A 556 7.09 18.42 17.89
N THR A 557 6.50 17.26 18.18
CA THR A 557 5.83 17.05 19.47
C THR A 557 6.80 16.87 20.63
N ILE A 558 7.95 16.24 20.40
CA ILE A 558 8.95 15.98 21.45
C ILE A 558 9.68 17.26 21.89
N PRO A 559 10.24 18.10 20.99
CA PRO A 559 10.91 19.33 21.42
C PRO A 559 9.94 20.30 22.10
N ALA A 560 8.69 20.40 21.62
CA ALA A 560 7.66 21.21 22.25
C ALA A 560 7.36 20.75 23.69
N ALA A 561 7.12 19.44 23.90
CA ALA A 561 6.86 18.88 25.22
C ALA A 561 8.04 19.11 26.17
N THR A 562 9.27 18.85 25.70
CA THR A 562 10.49 19.03 26.49
C THR A 562 10.69 20.49 26.88
N GLY A 563 10.54 21.42 25.93
CA GLY A 563 10.65 22.86 26.18
C GLY A 563 9.61 23.37 27.18
N ALA A 564 8.39 22.83 27.13
CA ALA A 564 7.33 23.20 28.06
C ALA A 564 7.62 22.75 29.51
N LEU A 565 8.20 21.56 29.68
CA LEU A 565 8.59 21.04 31.00
C LEU A 565 9.80 21.76 31.59
N LEU A 566 10.64 22.36 30.75
CA LEU A 566 11.77 23.21 31.17
C LEU A 566 11.38 24.69 31.35
N GLY A 567 10.09 24.98 31.51
CA GLY A 567 9.58 26.32 31.85
C GLY A 567 9.09 27.17 30.69
N GLY A 568 9.10 26.64 29.46
CA GLY A 568 8.54 27.33 28.30
C GLY A 568 7.01 27.46 28.32
N ASP A 569 6.49 28.58 27.80
CA ASP A 569 5.06 28.75 27.56
C ASP A 569 4.56 27.75 26.51
N PRO A 570 3.53 26.92 26.81
CA PRO A 570 3.02 25.89 25.90
C PRO A 570 2.75 26.36 24.47
N LYS A 571 2.10 27.52 24.31
CA LYS A 571 1.69 28.04 23.01
C LYS A 571 2.89 28.49 22.19
N THR A 572 3.88 29.06 22.86
CA THR A 572 5.13 29.53 22.27
C THR A 572 6.00 28.35 21.85
N VAL A 573 6.27 27.38 22.73
CA VAL A 573 7.12 26.22 22.39
C VAL A 573 6.52 25.34 21.30
N ALA A 574 5.20 25.16 21.26
CA ALA A 574 4.53 24.42 20.19
C ALA A 574 4.68 25.13 18.82
N LYS A 575 4.54 26.46 18.80
CA LYS A 575 4.73 27.27 17.59
C LYS A 575 6.18 27.23 17.12
N ASP A 576 7.13 27.40 18.03
CA ASP A 576 8.56 27.46 17.72
C ASP A 576 9.08 26.09 17.28
N SER A 577 8.60 25.00 17.89
CA SER A 577 8.93 23.64 17.45
C SER A 577 8.41 23.34 16.05
N GLN A 578 7.17 23.72 15.72
CA GLN A 578 6.65 23.53 14.36
C GLN A 578 7.45 24.37 13.35
N LYS A 579 7.80 25.61 13.70
CA LYS A 579 8.60 26.50 12.84
C LYS A 579 10.00 25.93 12.59
N GLY A 580 10.64 25.37 13.63
CA GLY A 580 11.97 24.79 13.54
C GLY A 580 12.01 23.51 12.71
N ALA A 581 11.02 22.63 12.87
CA ALA A 581 10.88 21.41 12.09
C ALA A 581 10.29 21.69 10.69
N TYR A 582 11.05 22.38 9.85
CA TYR A 582 10.63 22.84 8.53
C TYR A 582 10.27 21.71 7.54
N LEU A 583 10.90 20.54 7.65
CA LEU A 583 10.54 19.35 6.88
C LEU A 583 9.30 18.72 7.47
N THR A 584 9.31 18.43 8.78
CA THR A 584 8.20 17.75 9.48
C THR A 584 6.90 18.58 9.42
N SER A 585 7.01 19.91 9.35
CA SER A 585 5.89 20.84 9.15
C SER A 585 5.54 21.06 7.66
N ALA A 586 5.74 20.05 6.82
CA ALA A 586 5.36 20.08 5.40
C ALA A 586 3.86 20.35 5.18
N ILE A 587 3.00 19.88 6.09
CA ILE A 587 1.54 20.02 6.05
C ILE A 587 0.97 20.60 7.38
N PRO A 588 -0.27 21.14 7.38
CA PRO A 588 -0.92 21.65 8.59
C PRO A 588 -1.18 20.61 9.69
N GLY A 589 -1.18 21.05 10.94
CA GLY A 589 -1.66 20.27 12.11
C GLY A 589 -0.65 20.08 13.23
N GLY A 590 0.64 20.31 12.98
CA GLY A 590 1.72 19.97 13.91
C GLY A 590 1.62 20.71 15.25
N LYS A 591 1.34 22.02 15.24
CA LYS A 591 1.20 22.83 16.45
C LYS A 591 0.03 22.39 17.32
N GLU A 592 -1.14 22.10 16.72
CA GLU A 592 -2.30 21.64 17.47
C GLU A 592 -1.96 20.34 18.21
N LYS A 593 -1.26 19.41 17.55
CA LYS A 593 -0.78 18.17 18.17
C LYS A 593 0.28 18.39 19.25
N ALA A 594 1.24 19.28 19.00
CA ALA A 594 2.22 19.65 20.01
C ALA A 594 1.57 20.22 21.28
N MET A 595 0.53 21.05 21.14
CA MET A 595 -0.22 21.59 22.28
C MET A 595 -0.90 20.49 23.11
N GLU A 596 -1.51 19.50 22.46
CA GLU A 596 -2.13 18.35 23.13
C GLU A 596 -1.08 17.55 23.92
N VAL A 597 0.06 17.24 23.29
CA VAL A 597 1.16 16.52 23.93
C VAL A 597 1.75 17.29 25.10
N VAL A 598 1.97 18.61 24.95
CA VAL A 598 2.47 19.47 26.03
C VAL A 598 1.55 19.43 27.24
N ALA A 599 0.23 19.48 27.03
CA ALA A 599 -0.74 19.44 28.13
C ALA A 599 -0.64 18.13 28.92
N VAL A 600 -0.58 16.99 28.21
CA VAL A 600 -0.43 15.67 28.83
C VAL A 600 0.93 15.54 29.53
N ALA A 601 2.01 16.00 28.90
CA ALA A 601 3.36 15.95 29.49
C ALA A 601 3.43 16.73 30.81
N LYS A 602 2.84 17.93 30.87
CA LYS A 602 2.75 18.72 32.10
C LYS A 602 1.97 17.99 33.18
N GLN A 603 0.80 17.47 32.85
CA GLN A 603 -0.01 16.71 33.80
C GLN A 603 0.74 15.52 34.41
N ILE A 604 1.47 14.76 33.59
CA ILE A 604 2.28 13.63 34.06
C ILE A 604 3.44 14.13 34.93
N TYR A 605 4.15 15.17 34.48
CA TYR A 605 5.29 15.74 35.20
C TYR A 605 4.92 16.33 36.56
N ASP A 606 3.77 17.00 36.66
CA ASP A 606 3.32 17.59 37.92
C ASP A 606 2.91 16.47 38.91
N ARG A 607 2.16 15.47 38.43
CA ARG A 607 1.67 14.35 39.26
C ARG A 607 2.75 13.36 39.68
N ILE A 608 3.80 13.15 38.89
CA ILE A 608 4.89 12.21 39.27
C ILE A 608 5.65 12.69 40.52
N ASN A 609 5.49 13.97 40.88
CA ASN A 609 6.08 14.56 42.08
C ASN A 609 5.16 14.48 43.30
N GLU A 610 3.91 14.09 43.14
CA GLU A 610 2.94 13.97 44.22
C GLU A 610 3.02 12.58 44.86
N PRO A 611 3.02 12.47 46.21
CA PRO A 611 2.85 11.19 46.87
C PRO A 611 1.52 10.54 46.45
N PHE A 612 1.56 9.24 46.15
CA PHE A 612 0.32 8.47 45.96
C PHE A 612 -0.41 8.41 47.31
N PRO A 613 -1.70 8.79 47.38
CA PRO A 613 -2.47 8.84 48.63
C PRO A 613 -2.66 7.47 49.28
#